data_AF-Q0APR9-F1
#
_entry.id   AF-Q0APR9-F1
#
_cell.length_a   1.000
_cell.length_b   1.000
_cell.length_c   1.000
_cell.angle_alpha   90.00
_cell.angle_beta   90.00
_cell.angle_gamma   90.00
#
_symmetry.space_group_name_H-M   'P 1'
#
loop_
_entity.id
_entity.type
_entity.pdbx_description
1 polymer ?
#
loop_
_entity_poly.entity_id
_entity_poly.type
_entity_poly.pdbx_seq_one_letter_code
_entity_poly.pdbx_strand_id
1 'polypeptide(L)'
;MLTRSLLCATAAFALSACTYSVSGHGDNRSVESAGLVASRDVDVPGDAEFSGMFVGADGDVGGDLDLAGASVRSSAHVGGNLTAAGGRVRFTGEVAGDAEIDAGTGYVDAIIRGDAVIAAGRITLDGRIDGALEMDGGRMILRADIAGPVQIRGQGRDDSRNGRVDLAGRLRQGGLICAAEVNIRRAARIEGDLRIISDNRPDGVGFTFEALAGRDCDRV
;
A
#
# COMPACT_ATOMS: atom_id res chain seq x y z
N MET A 1 -28.40 46.38 -49.93
CA MET A 1 -28.69 47.22 -48.74
C MET A 1 -29.59 46.38 -47.82
N LEU A 2 -29.25 45.85 -46.66
CA LEU A 2 -28.10 45.93 -45.76
C LEU A 2 -27.90 44.53 -45.13
N THR A 3 -26.65 44.25 -44.80
CA THR A 3 -26.06 43.18 -43.97
C THR A 3 -26.61 43.12 -42.54
N ARG A 4 -26.57 41.93 -41.90
CA ARG A 4 -26.27 41.69 -40.46
C ARG A 4 -26.28 40.17 -40.17
N SER A 5 -25.14 39.48 -40.15
CA SER A 5 -24.19 39.31 -39.02
C SER A 5 -24.55 38.14 -38.09
N LEU A 6 -23.68 37.12 -38.09
CA LEU A 6 -23.63 35.97 -37.18
C LEU A 6 -23.54 36.40 -35.71
N LEU A 7 -24.07 35.58 -34.79
CA LEU A 7 -23.43 35.37 -33.49
C LEU A 7 -23.68 33.94 -32.99
N CYS A 8 -22.59 33.17 -32.98
CA CYS A 8 -22.43 31.88 -32.31
C CYS A 8 -22.33 32.16 -30.79
N ALA A 9 -23.23 31.63 -29.98
CA ALA A 9 -23.14 31.69 -28.53
C ALA A 9 -22.61 30.35 -28.01
N THR A 10 -21.29 30.15 -28.04
CA THR A 10 -20.63 29.08 -27.29
C THR A 10 -20.66 29.44 -25.81
N ALA A 11 -21.61 28.86 -25.08
CA ALA A 11 -21.65 28.94 -23.63
C ALA A 11 -20.49 28.13 -23.03
N ALA A 12 -19.40 28.81 -22.68
CA ALA A 12 -18.33 28.23 -21.87
C ALA A 12 -18.85 28.11 -20.43
N PHE A 13 -19.28 26.92 -20.04
CA PHE A 13 -19.53 26.60 -18.63
C PHE A 13 -18.17 26.56 -17.90
N ALA A 14 -17.80 27.66 -17.27
CA ALA A 14 -16.76 27.66 -16.26
C ALA A 14 -17.30 26.89 -15.04
N LEU A 15 -17.00 25.60 -14.97
CA LEU A 15 -17.16 24.82 -13.73
C LEU A 15 -16.14 25.37 -12.72
N SER A 16 -16.59 26.31 -11.90
CA SER A 16 -15.96 26.65 -10.64
C SER A 16 -15.93 25.37 -9.81
N ALA A 17 -14.80 24.67 -9.81
CA ALA A 17 -14.53 23.60 -8.87
C ALA A 17 -14.46 24.23 -7.48
N CYS A 18 -15.59 24.31 -6.79
CA CYS A 18 -15.61 24.59 -5.37
C CYS A 18 -14.87 23.44 -4.68
N THR A 19 -13.58 23.64 -4.38
CA THR A 19 -12.85 22.80 -3.45
C THR A 19 -13.47 23.04 -2.08
N TYR A 20 -14.40 22.19 -1.67
CA TYR A 20 -14.88 22.17 -0.29
C TYR A 20 -13.81 21.46 0.54
N SER A 21 -12.93 22.24 1.15
CA SER A 21 -12.13 21.77 2.29
C SER A 21 -13.06 21.77 3.50
N VAL A 22 -13.46 20.59 3.97
CA VAL A 22 -14.15 20.45 5.26
C VAL A 22 -13.06 20.22 6.29
N SER A 23 -12.80 21.22 7.12
CA SER A 23 -11.94 21.10 8.30
C SER A 23 -12.81 20.69 9.49
N GLY A 24 -12.55 19.52 10.07
CA GLY A 24 -13.15 19.08 11.33
C GLY A 24 -12.59 19.86 12.52
N HIS A 25 -13.29 19.80 13.66
CA HIS A 25 -12.90 20.49 14.90
C HIS A 25 -11.71 19.75 15.54
N GLY A 26 -10.49 20.15 15.17
CA GLY A 26 -9.32 19.74 15.93
C GLY A 26 -9.35 20.40 17.30
N ASP A 27 -9.77 19.66 18.33
CA ASP A 27 -9.14 19.86 19.63
C ASP A 27 -7.64 19.76 19.37
N ASN A 28 -6.82 20.67 19.92
CA ASN A 28 -5.39 20.91 19.61
C ASN A 28 -4.43 19.69 19.70
N ARG A 29 -4.98 18.48 19.75
CA ARG A 29 -4.31 17.19 19.79
C ARG A 29 -4.54 16.33 18.56
N SER A 30 -5.67 16.43 17.87
CA SER A 30 -6.00 15.54 16.74
C SER A 30 -6.50 16.34 15.56
N VAL A 31 -6.59 15.70 14.39
CA VAL A 31 -7.09 16.40 13.23
C VAL A 31 -7.81 15.53 12.21
N GLU A 32 -8.85 16.10 11.63
CA GLU A 32 -9.65 15.50 10.58
C GLU A 32 -9.68 16.44 9.37
N SER A 33 -9.41 15.89 8.19
CA SER A 33 -9.52 16.63 6.92
C SER A 33 -10.29 15.80 5.90
N ALA A 34 -11.40 16.35 5.41
CA ALA A 34 -12.20 15.70 4.39
C ALA A 34 -12.47 16.64 3.21
N GLY A 35 -12.51 16.10 1.99
CA GLY A 35 -12.91 16.87 0.81
C GLY A 35 -12.41 16.28 -0.51
N LEU A 36 -12.54 17.05 -1.59
CA LEU A 36 -11.96 16.62 -2.87
C LEU A 36 -10.44 16.49 -2.77
N VAL A 37 -9.81 17.42 -2.06
CA VAL A 37 -8.39 17.41 -1.73
C VAL A 37 -8.29 17.58 -0.22
N ALA A 38 -7.83 16.55 0.48
CA ALA A 38 -7.51 16.58 1.89
C ALA A 38 -5.99 16.45 2.02
N SER A 39 -5.29 17.59 1.95
CA SER A 39 -3.83 17.59 1.98
C SER A 39 -3.24 18.72 2.81
N ARG A 40 -2.37 18.38 3.76
CA ARG A 40 -1.63 19.35 4.59
C ARG A 40 -0.45 18.71 5.32
N ASP A 41 0.47 19.55 5.78
CA ASP A 41 1.44 19.17 6.81
C ASP A 41 0.74 19.06 8.17
N VAL A 42 1.09 18.03 8.95
CA VAL A 42 0.49 17.65 10.22
C VAL A 42 1.57 17.65 11.29
N ASP A 43 1.30 18.30 12.41
CA ASP A 43 2.10 18.23 13.63
C ASP A 43 1.10 18.22 14.79
N VAL A 44 0.66 17.03 15.18
CA VAL A 44 -0.35 16.83 16.21
C VAL A 44 0.05 15.69 17.15
N PRO A 45 -0.13 15.84 18.48
CA PRO A 45 0.27 14.80 19.44
C PRO A 45 -0.65 13.59 19.50
N GLY A 46 -1.85 13.66 18.90
CA GLY A 46 -2.84 12.59 18.81
C GLY A 46 -3.02 12.13 17.37
N ASP A 47 -4.26 11.81 17.02
CA ASP A 47 -4.57 11.11 15.78
C ASP A 47 -4.83 12.05 14.59
N ALA A 48 -4.72 11.51 13.39
CA ALA A 48 -4.94 12.23 12.15
C ALA A 48 -5.76 11.38 11.16
N GLU A 49 -6.90 11.90 10.72
CA GLU A 49 -7.76 11.24 9.73
C GLU A 49 -7.92 12.12 8.48
N PHE A 50 -7.68 11.54 7.31
CA PHE A 50 -7.81 12.22 6.03
C PHE A 50 -8.58 11.40 5.02
N SER A 51 -9.64 11.99 4.46
CA SER A 51 -10.45 11.34 3.43
C SER A 51 -10.72 12.25 2.21
N GLY A 52 -10.60 11.71 1.01
CA GLY A 52 -10.85 12.49 -0.20
C GLY A 52 -10.53 11.83 -1.53
N MET A 53 -10.57 12.59 -2.62
CA MET A 53 -10.09 12.09 -3.91
C MET A 53 -8.55 12.08 -3.95
N PHE A 54 -7.94 13.17 -3.49
CA PHE A 54 -6.50 13.30 -3.31
C PHE A 54 -6.20 13.55 -1.84
N VAL A 55 -5.47 12.62 -1.23
CA VAL A 55 -5.13 12.65 0.20
C VAL A 55 -3.62 12.78 0.36
N GLY A 56 -3.20 13.70 1.24
CA GLY A 56 -1.81 13.75 1.67
C GLY A 56 -1.62 14.32 3.07
N ALA A 57 -0.90 13.58 3.91
CA ALA A 57 -0.54 14.01 5.25
C ALA A 57 0.95 13.78 5.43
N ASP A 58 1.71 14.85 5.57
CA ASP A 58 3.15 14.80 5.83
C ASP A 58 3.43 15.42 7.20
N GLY A 59 4.58 15.13 7.83
CA GLY A 59 4.91 15.62 9.18
C GLY A 59 4.75 14.56 10.27
N ASP A 60 4.43 14.99 11.49
CA ASP A 60 4.42 14.16 12.69
C ASP A 60 2.99 13.97 13.24
N VAL A 61 2.60 12.71 13.39
CA VAL A 61 1.32 12.28 14.00
C VAL A 61 1.67 11.45 15.24
N GLY A 62 1.36 11.96 16.43
CA GLY A 62 1.73 11.30 17.68
C GLY A 62 0.94 10.03 17.97
N GLY A 63 -0.28 9.94 17.45
CA GLY A 63 -1.15 8.76 17.54
C GLY A 63 -1.29 8.04 16.20
N ASP A 64 -2.52 7.65 15.87
CA ASP A 64 -2.84 6.87 14.68
C ASP A 64 -3.06 7.77 13.45
N LEU A 65 -2.73 7.26 12.26
CA LEU A 65 -2.91 7.95 10.99
C LEU A 65 -3.79 7.13 10.04
N ASP A 66 -4.97 7.65 9.72
CA ASP A 66 -5.92 7.06 8.79
C ASP A 66 -6.00 7.88 7.49
N LEU A 67 -5.70 7.25 6.35
CA LEU A 67 -5.69 7.88 5.03
C LEU A 67 -6.57 7.11 4.04
N ALA A 68 -7.61 7.73 3.51
CA ALA A 68 -8.52 7.09 2.56
C ALA A 68 -8.79 7.95 1.33
N GLY A 69 -8.42 7.47 0.14
CA GLY A 69 -8.76 8.20 -1.08
C GLY A 69 -8.45 7.52 -2.40
N ALA A 70 -8.83 8.15 -3.52
CA ALA A 70 -8.49 7.60 -4.84
C ALA A 70 -6.97 7.58 -5.06
N SER A 71 -6.26 8.60 -4.56
CA SER A 71 -4.81 8.70 -4.52
C SER A 71 -4.34 9.18 -3.15
N VAL A 72 -3.60 8.35 -2.44
CA VAL A 72 -2.99 8.64 -1.13
C VAL A 72 -1.48 8.79 -1.30
N ARG A 73 -0.90 9.86 -0.74
CA ARG A 73 0.55 10.05 -0.64
C ARG A 73 0.91 10.59 0.74
N SER A 74 1.82 9.93 1.44
CA SER A 74 2.29 10.42 2.74
C SER A 74 3.74 9.99 2.99
N SER A 75 4.50 10.85 3.66
CA SER A 75 5.79 10.55 4.29
C SER A 75 5.79 10.89 5.77
N ALA A 76 4.64 10.77 6.44
CA ALA A 76 4.51 11.11 7.86
C ALA A 76 5.29 10.14 8.77
N HIS A 77 5.73 10.64 9.93
CA HIS A 77 6.09 9.81 11.06
C HIS A 77 4.84 9.57 11.92
N VAL A 78 4.48 8.31 12.08
CA VAL A 78 3.28 7.88 12.81
C VAL A 78 3.70 7.23 14.12
N GLY A 79 3.29 7.82 15.23
CA GLY A 79 3.62 7.36 16.59
C GLY A 79 2.80 6.15 17.03
N GLY A 80 1.62 5.95 16.43
CA GLY A 80 0.77 4.77 16.57
C GLY A 80 0.76 3.93 15.30
N ASN A 81 -0.44 3.56 14.87
CA ASN A 81 -0.70 2.71 13.71
C ASN A 81 -1.04 3.52 12.45
N LEU A 82 -0.77 2.92 11.29
CA LEU A 82 -1.13 3.48 9.99
C LEU A 82 -2.24 2.64 9.34
N THR A 83 -3.30 3.30 8.90
CA THR A 83 -4.25 2.73 7.92
C THR A 83 -4.18 3.56 6.64
N ALA A 84 -3.93 2.94 5.48
CA ALA A 84 -3.90 3.64 4.20
C ALA A 84 -4.63 2.87 3.09
N ALA A 85 -5.74 3.42 2.62
CA ALA A 85 -6.59 2.80 1.61
C ALA A 85 -6.72 3.68 0.35
N GLY A 86 -6.52 3.09 -0.84
CA GLY A 86 -6.80 3.81 -2.07
C GLY A 86 -6.59 3.10 -3.40
N GLY A 87 -7.00 3.76 -4.48
CA GLY A 87 -6.71 3.27 -5.84
C GLY A 87 -5.20 3.26 -6.11
N ARG A 88 -4.50 4.29 -5.62
CA ARG A 88 -3.04 4.39 -5.56
C ARG A 88 -2.62 4.81 -4.16
N VAL A 89 -1.68 4.08 -3.56
CA VAL A 89 -1.07 4.44 -2.26
C VAL A 89 0.43 4.59 -2.45
N ARG A 90 1.00 5.70 -1.97
CA ARG A 90 2.44 5.89 -1.82
C ARG A 90 2.75 6.29 -0.38
N PHE A 91 3.39 5.42 0.38
CA PHE A 91 3.82 5.70 1.74
C PHE A 91 5.34 5.58 1.84
N THR A 92 6.02 6.62 2.33
CA THR A 92 7.49 6.63 2.47
C THR A 92 7.97 7.15 3.82
N GLY A 93 7.14 6.98 4.86
CA GLY A 93 7.40 7.47 6.20
C GLY A 93 7.85 6.39 7.17
N GLU A 94 7.62 6.63 8.46
CA GLU A 94 7.88 5.68 9.54
C GLU A 94 6.61 5.42 10.34
N VAL A 95 6.41 4.18 10.80
CA VAL A 95 5.27 3.77 11.63
C VAL A 95 5.81 3.06 12.86
N ALA A 96 5.52 3.60 14.05
CA ALA A 96 5.99 3.04 15.31
C ALA A 96 5.14 1.86 15.81
N GLY A 97 3.90 1.73 15.34
CA GLY A 97 3.04 0.56 15.52
C GLY A 97 2.91 -0.28 14.26
N ASP A 98 1.70 -0.76 14.03
CA ASP A 98 1.33 -1.63 12.92
C ASP A 98 0.88 -0.82 11.70
N ALA A 99 0.94 -1.42 10.51
CA ALA A 99 0.49 -0.79 9.27
C ALA A 99 -0.48 -1.69 8.48
N GLU A 100 -1.65 -1.15 8.15
CA GLU A 100 -2.63 -1.75 7.24
C GLU A 100 -2.72 -0.92 5.94
N ILE A 101 -2.48 -1.56 4.79
CA ILE A 101 -2.44 -0.87 3.49
C ILE A 101 -3.24 -1.62 2.43
N ASP A 102 -4.29 -0.96 1.94
CA ASP A 102 -5.14 -1.45 0.85
C ASP A 102 -4.93 -0.61 -0.42
N ALA A 103 -4.44 -1.23 -1.50
CA ALA A 103 -4.10 -0.49 -2.71
C ALA A 103 -4.46 -1.19 -4.03
N GLY A 104 -5.10 -0.46 -4.96
CA GLY A 104 -5.12 -0.89 -6.36
C GLY A 104 -3.70 -1.00 -6.95
N THR A 105 -2.86 -0.02 -6.62
CA THR A 105 -1.41 -0.01 -6.85
C THR A 105 -0.69 0.70 -5.71
N GLY A 106 0.22 0.00 -5.03
CA GLY A 106 0.98 0.53 -3.91
C GLY A 106 2.47 0.72 -4.21
N TYR A 107 3.07 1.70 -3.55
CA TYR A 107 4.51 1.82 -3.34
C TYR A 107 4.74 2.14 -1.86
N VAL A 108 5.38 1.24 -1.15
CA VAL A 108 5.68 1.39 0.28
C VAL A 108 7.17 1.30 0.46
N ASP A 109 7.78 2.33 1.04
CA ASP A 109 9.21 2.41 1.30
C ASP A 109 9.40 3.02 2.69
N ALA A 110 9.20 2.19 3.71
CA ALA A 110 8.95 2.65 5.07
C ALA A 110 9.66 1.80 6.12
N ILE A 111 9.82 2.36 7.31
CA ILE A 111 10.19 1.62 8.51
C ILE A 111 8.92 1.39 9.31
N ILE A 112 8.48 0.14 9.43
CA ILE A 112 7.32 -0.28 10.22
C ILE A 112 7.86 -1.09 11.40
N ARG A 113 7.60 -0.61 12.62
CA ARG A 113 8.11 -1.22 13.85
C ARG A 113 7.26 -2.40 14.34
N GLY A 114 5.99 -2.40 13.99
CA GLY A 114 5.06 -3.48 14.26
C GLY A 114 4.90 -4.43 13.08
N ASP A 115 3.73 -5.03 13.00
CA ASP A 115 3.30 -5.92 11.93
C ASP A 115 2.77 -5.10 10.73
N ALA A 116 2.80 -5.72 9.55
CA ALA A 116 2.25 -5.13 8.34
C ALA A 116 1.24 -6.06 7.66
N VAL A 117 0.06 -5.54 7.36
CA VAL A 117 -0.97 -6.19 6.56
C VAL A 117 -1.17 -5.39 5.28
N ILE A 118 -0.93 -6.02 4.12
CA ILE A 118 -0.98 -5.31 2.83
C ILE A 118 -1.79 -6.10 1.82
N ALA A 119 -2.89 -5.53 1.33
CA ALA A 119 -3.62 -6.08 0.19
C ALA A 119 -3.49 -5.15 -1.03
N ALA A 120 -2.91 -5.65 -2.12
CA ALA A 120 -2.74 -4.83 -3.31
C ALA A 120 -2.74 -5.57 -4.65
N GLY A 121 -3.43 -5.00 -5.65
CA GLY A 121 -3.41 -5.53 -7.01
C GLY A 121 -2.00 -5.54 -7.61
N ARG A 122 -1.21 -4.49 -7.33
CA ARG A 122 0.22 -4.41 -7.61
C ARG A 122 0.91 -3.63 -6.50
N ILE A 123 2.08 -4.08 -6.06
CA ILE A 123 2.79 -3.44 -4.95
C ILE A 123 4.29 -3.62 -5.10
N THR A 124 5.03 -2.55 -4.78
CA THR A 124 6.46 -2.60 -4.48
C THR A 124 6.63 -2.26 -3.01
N LEU A 125 7.26 -3.17 -2.27
CA LEU A 125 7.52 -3.05 -0.84
C LEU A 125 9.03 -2.99 -0.61
N ASP A 126 9.48 -1.84 -0.13
CA ASP A 126 10.86 -1.50 0.26
C ASP A 126 10.89 -1.14 1.75
N GLY A 127 12.10 -0.93 2.30
CA GLY A 127 12.30 -0.52 3.68
C GLY A 127 12.46 -1.70 4.66
N ARG A 128 11.90 -1.57 5.86
CA ARG A 128 12.04 -2.55 6.95
C ARG A 128 10.72 -2.76 7.67
N ILE A 129 10.43 -4.01 8.00
CA ILE A 129 9.33 -4.41 8.89
C ILE A 129 9.94 -5.20 10.05
N ASP A 130 9.81 -4.69 11.27
CA ASP A 130 10.35 -5.34 12.47
C ASP A 130 9.43 -6.49 12.96
N GLY A 131 8.13 -6.44 12.64
CA GLY A 131 7.16 -7.50 12.90
C GLY A 131 6.93 -8.48 11.74
N ALA A 132 5.79 -9.16 11.79
CA ALA A 132 5.29 -10.07 10.76
C ALA A 132 4.77 -9.32 9.54
N LEU A 133 4.77 -9.98 8.39
CA LEU A 133 4.16 -9.47 7.16
C LEU A 133 3.08 -10.44 6.68
N GLU A 134 1.83 -9.98 6.64
CA GLU A 134 0.77 -10.59 5.86
C GLU A 134 0.53 -9.77 4.58
N MET A 135 0.50 -10.44 3.44
CA MET A 135 0.45 -9.74 2.16
C MET A 135 -0.32 -10.50 1.09
N ASP A 136 -1.33 -9.86 0.54
CA ASP A 136 -2.14 -10.37 -0.56
C ASP A 136 -1.97 -9.52 -1.81
N GLY A 137 -1.79 -10.15 -2.97
CA GLY A 137 -1.73 -9.36 -4.20
C GLY A 137 -1.53 -10.08 -5.51
N GLY A 138 -1.71 -9.35 -6.62
CA GLY A 138 -1.55 -9.91 -7.97
C GLY A 138 -0.13 -9.86 -8.52
N ARG A 139 0.59 -8.77 -8.23
CA ARG A 139 2.00 -8.63 -8.59
C ARG A 139 2.74 -7.91 -7.48
N MET A 140 3.66 -8.61 -6.85
CA MET A 140 4.39 -8.13 -5.68
C MET A 140 5.89 -8.13 -5.96
N ILE A 141 6.54 -7.02 -5.66
CA ILE A 141 8.00 -6.91 -5.65
C ILE A 141 8.42 -6.62 -4.21
N LEU A 142 9.09 -7.58 -3.58
CA LEU A 142 9.50 -7.47 -2.18
C LEU A 142 11.00 -7.25 -2.09
N ARG A 143 11.39 -6.05 -1.67
CA ARG A 143 12.77 -5.60 -1.47
C ARG A 143 13.07 -5.29 -0.01
N ALA A 144 12.08 -5.34 0.87
CA ALA A 144 12.21 -5.03 2.29
C ALA A 144 13.01 -6.07 3.11
N ASP A 145 13.56 -5.62 4.23
CA ASP A 145 14.10 -6.46 5.31
C ASP A 145 12.99 -6.74 6.34
N ILE A 146 12.57 -8.00 6.45
CA ILE A 146 11.43 -8.41 7.27
C ILE A 146 11.95 -9.31 8.39
N ALA A 147 11.77 -8.86 9.63
CA ALA A 147 12.29 -9.53 10.81
C ALA A 147 11.37 -10.63 11.35
N GLY A 148 10.05 -10.46 11.25
CA GLY A 148 9.06 -11.48 11.58
C GLY A 148 8.85 -12.52 10.46
N PRO A 149 7.93 -13.47 10.70
CA PRO A 149 7.50 -14.42 9.68
C PRO A 149 6.68 -13.73 8.58
N VAL A 150 6.70 -14.29 7.37
CA VAL A 150 5.87 -13.82 6.26
C VAL A 150 4.74 -14.79 5.92
N GLN A 151 3.58 -14.25 5.57
CA GLN A 151 2.48 -14.97 4.93
C GLN A 151 2.07 -14.20 3.68
N ILE A 152 2.50 -14.68 2.51
CA ILE A 152 2.32 -13.97 1.24
C ILE A 152 1.45 -14.82 0.32
N ARG A 153 0.29 -14.30 -0.11
CA ARG A 153 -0.61 -14.97 -1.06
C ARG A 153 -0.74 -14.17 -2.36
N GLY A 154 -0.29 -14.79 -3.44
CA GLY A 154 -0.32 -14.28 -4.80
C GLY A 154 -1.57 -14.71 -5.53
N GLN A 155 -2.56 -13.83 -5.67
CA GLN A 155 -3.80 -14.11 -6.39
C GLN A 155 -3.90 -13.32 -7.69
N GLY A 156 -4.26 -14.01 -8.78
CA GLY A 156 -4.51 -13.34 -10.05
C GLY A 156 -5.77 -12.47 -10.00
N ARG A 157 -5.89 -11.49 -10.90
CA ARG A 157 -7.18 -10.84 -11.16
C ARG A 157 -8.09 -11.82 -11.91
N ASP A 158 -9.39 -11.79 -11.64
CA ASP A 158 -10.41 -12.50 -12.43
C ASP A 158 -10.14 -14.01 -12.56
N ASP A 159 -9.91 -14.72 -11.44
CA ASP A 159 -9.63 -16.17 -11.39
C ASP A 159 -8.41 -16.64 -12.21
N SER A 160 -7.59 -15.69 -12.68
CA SER A 160 -6.51 -15.99 -13.64
C SER A 160 -5.37 -16.81 -13.03
N ARG A 161 -5.37 -17.08 -11.70
CA ARG A 161 -4.34 -17.84 -10.96
C ARG A 161 -2.92 -17.52 -11.47
N ASN A 162 -2.64 -16.23 -11.65
CA ASN A 162 -1.39 -15.74 -12.25
C ASN A 162 -0.63 -14.79 -11.33
N GLY A 163 -0.91 -14.89 -10.02
CA GLY A 163 -0.24 -14.13 -8.99
C GLY A 163 1.27 -14.36 -9.05
N ARG A 164 2.03 -13.28 -8.89
CA ARG A 164 3.49 -13.31 -8.97
C ARG A 164 4.16 -12.57 -7.85
N VAL A 165 5.17 -13.21 -7.27
CA VAL A 165 6.01 -12.69 -6.20
C VAL A 165 7.46 -12.66 -6.66
N ASP A 166 8.03 -11.46 -6.74
CA ASP A 166 9.46 -11.25 -6.99
C ASP A 166 10.15 -10.89 -5.67
N LEU A 167 10.86 -11.84 -5.07
CA LEU A 167 11.57 -11.67 -3.79
C LEU A 167 13.02 -11.24 -4.03
N ALA A 168 13.40 -10.07 -3.52
CA ALA A 168 14.76 -9.52 -3.56
C ALA A 168 15.27 -9.03 -2.19
N GLY A 169 14.40 -8.96 -1.19
CA GLY A 169 14.71 -8.52 0.16
C GLY A 169 15.24 -9.62 1.08
N ARG A 170 15.19 -9.37 2.39
CA ARG A 170 15.65 -10.31 3.43
C ARG A 170 14.47 -10.80 4.26
N LEU A 171 14.36 -12.12 4.40
CA LEU A 171 13.38 -12.78 5.26
C LEU A 171 14.12 -13.45 6.42
N ARG A 172 14.05 -12.87 7.62
CA ARG A 172 14.85 -13.33 8.76
C ARG A 172 14.30 -14.60 9.40
N GLN A 173 12.98 -14.72 9.51
CA GLN A 173 12.32 -15.91 10.07
C GLN A 173 11.72 -16.84 9.01
N GLY A 174 11.73 -16.45 7.73
CA GLY A 174 11.09 -17.24 6.67
C GLY A 174 9.57 -17.09 6.72
N GLY A 175 8.83 -18.18 6.54
CA GLY A 175 7.37 -18.19 6.51
C GLY A 175 6.80 -18.94 5.29
N LEU A 176 5.70 -18.45 4.75
CA LEU A 176 5.00 -19.02 3.61
C LEU A 176 4.88 -18.01 2.47
N ILE A 177 5.23 -18.44 1.26
CA ILE A 177 4.88 -17.74 0.02
C ILE A 177 4.08 -18.71 -0.84
N CYS A 178 2.84 -18.36 -1.15
CA CYS A 178 2.03 -19.06 -2.14
C CYS A 178 1.73 -18.12 -3.30
N ALA A 179 2.07 -18.50 -4.53
CA ALA A 179 1.69 -17.78 -5.74
C ALA A 179 1.88 -18.69 -6.95
N ALA A 180 1.23 -18.38 -8.08
CA ALA A 180 1.46 -19.13 -9.32
C ALA A 180 2.94 -19.09 -9.74
N GLU A 181 3.55 -17.91 -9.65
CA GLU A 181 4.97 -17.69 -9.96
C GLU A 181 5.69 -17.03 -8.79
N VAL A 182 6.80 -17.63 -8.34
CA VAL A 182 7.68 -17.06 -7.33
C VAL A 182 9.10 -16.99 -7.89
N ASN A 183 9.65 -15.79 -7.96
CA ASN A 183 11.00 -15.55 -8.45
C ASN A 183 11.89 -15.07 -7.29
N ILE A 184 12.91 -15.85 -6.97
CA ILE A 184 13.93 -15.47 -5.98
C ILE A 184 15.08 -14.77 -6.71
N ARG A 185 15.25 -13.48 -6.44
CA ARG A 185 16.31 -12.66 -7.03
C ARG A 185 17.63 -12.93 -6.32
N ARG A 186 18.76 -12.70 -7.02
CA ARG A 186 20.12 -12.92 -6.47
C ARG A 186 20.42 -12.15 -5.17
N ALA A 187 19.75 -11.02 -4.96
CA ALA A 187 19.92 -10.20 -3.76
C ALA A 187 19.14 -10.73 -2.54
N ALA A 188 18.21 -11.67 -2.76
CA ALA A 188 17.37 -12.19 -1.70
C ALA A 188 18.19 -12.95 -0.65
N ARG A 189 17.83 -12.78 0.62
CA ARG A 189 18.42 -13.50 1.75
C ARG A 189 17.32 -14.16 2.56
N ILE A 190 17.35 -15.48 2.66
CA ILE A 190 16.39 -16.27 3.42
C ILE A 190 17.18 -16.92 4.56
N GLU A 191 16.87 -16.55 5.80
CA GLU A 191 17.62 -17.00 6.98
C GLU A 191 16.85 -18.01 7.82
N GLY A 192 15.52 -17.92 7.82
CA GLY A 192 14.63 -18.87 8.48
C GLY A 192 13.98 -19.84 7.50
N ASP A 193 13.11 -20.69 8.04
CA ASP A 193 12.43 -21.73 7.26
C ASP A 193 11.37 -21.10 6.36
N LEU A 194 11.62 -21.10 5.05
CA LEU A 194 10.66 -20.63 4.05
C LEU A 194 10.02 -21.83 3.33
N ARG A 195 8.70 -21.90 3.32
CA ARG A 195 7.93 -22.79 2.43
C ARG A 195 7.40 -21.99 1.26
N ILE A 196 7.66 -22.49 0.05
CA ILE A 196 7.15 -21.91 -1.18
C ILE A 196 6.20 -22.89 -1.85
N ILE A 197 4.99 -22.42 -2.13
CA ILE A 197 3.97 -23.13 -2.88
C ILE A 197 3.75 -22.41 -4.22
N SER A 198 4.16 -23.02 -5.32
CA SER A 198 4.03 -22.41 -6.66
C SER A 198 3.90 -23.44 -7.77
N ASP A 199 3.50 -23.00 -8.97
CA ASP A 199 3.30 -23.92 -10.11
C ASP A 199 4.61 -24.61 -10.52
N ASN A 200 5.70 -23.83 -10.51
CA ASN A 200 7.04 -24.31 -10.78
C ASN A 200 7.94 -24.02 -9.59
N ARG A 201 8.93 -24.89 -9.35
CA ARG A 201 9.95 -24.68 -8.33
C ARG A 201 10.78 -23.44 -8.68
N PRO A 202 10.92 -22.45 -7.78
CA PRO A 202 11.82 -21.33 -8.00
C PRO A 202 13.28 -21.77 -8.09
N ASP A 203 14.10 -21.00 -8.80
CA ASP A 203 15.55 -21.17 -8.74
C ASP A 203 16.09 -20.78 -7.35
N GLY A 204 17.13 -21.47 -6.90
CA GLY A 204 17.82 -21.17 -5.65
C GLY A 204 17.69 -22.24 -4.57
N VAL A 205 18.10 -21.87 -3.35
CA VAL A 205 18.15 -22.73 -2.16
C VAL A 205 17.66 -21.95 -0.93
N GLY A 206 17.54 -22.61 0.22
CA GLY A 206 17.11 -21.98 1.47
C GLY A 206 15.59 -21.98 1.66
N PHE A 207 14.86 -22.81 0.94
CA PHE A 207 13.42 -22.99 1.08
C PHE A 207 13.00 -24.43 0.82
N THR A 208 11.85 -24.80 1.38
CA THR A 208 11.10 -26.01 1.04
C THR A 208 10.11 -25.68 -0.07
N PHE A 209 9.94 -26.63 -1.00
CA PHE A 209 9.08 -26.42 -2.17
C PHE A 209 7.94 -27.44 -2.17
N GLU A 210 6.75 -26.95 -2.50
CA GLU A 210 5.58 -27.75 -2.81
C GLU A 210 4.91 -27.23 -4.07
N ALA A 211 4.46 -28.13 -4.94
CA ALA A 211 3.74 -27.73 -6.13
C ALA A 211 2.34 -27.22 -5.77
N LEU A 212 1.93 -26.09 -6.35
CA LEU A 212 0.58 -25.55 -6.15
C LEU A 212 -0.51 -26.52 -6.65
N ALA A 213 -0.22 -27.23 -7.75
CA ALA A 213 -1.06 -28.31 -8.30
C ALA A 213 -2.52 -27.87 -8.57
N GLY A 214 -2.71 -26.63 -9.00
CA GLY A 214 -4.03 -26.06 -9.31
C GLY A 214 -4.89 -25.70 -8.10
N ARG A 215 -4.36 -25.82 -6.88
CA ARG A 215 -4.99 -25.32 -5.65
C ARG A 215 -4.98 -23.79 -5.61
N ASP A 216 -5.84 -23.25 -4.76
CA ASP A 216 -5.86 -21.82 -4.46
C ASP A 216 -5.00 -21.53 -3.22
N CYS A 217 -4.40 -20.35 -3.16
CA CYS A 217 -3.55 -19.94 -2.04
C CYS A 217 -4.34 -19.72 -0.74
N ASP A 218 -5.66 -19.56 -0.81
CA ASP A 218 -6.53 -19.51 0.37
C ASP A 218 -6.88 -20.89 0.95
N ARG A 219 -6.40 -21.98 0.32
CA ARG A 219 -6.72 -23.37 0.68
C ARG A 219 -5.49 -24.22 1.02
N VAL A 220 -4.35 -23.59 1.33
CA VAL A 220 -3.06 -24.24 1.59
C VAL A 220 -2.48 -23.95 2.97
#